data_AF-A0A8J3U4H2-F1
#
_entry.id   AF-A0A8J3U4H2-F1
#
_cell.length_a   1.000
_cell.length_b   1.000
_cell.length_c   1.000
_cell.angle_alpha   90.00
_cell.angle_beta   90.00
_cell.angle_gamma   90.00
#
_symmetry.space_group_name_H-M   'P 1'
#
loop_
_entity.id
_entity.type
_entity.pdbx_description
1 polymer ?
#
loop_
_entity_poly.entity_id
_entity_poly.type
_entity_poly.pdbx_seq_one_letter_code
_entity_poly.pdbx_strand_id
1 'polypeptide(L)'
;MYALMKGDWVEIVIDAGGTPRTYEVIATRAGRRVEISTGRGIVEVSEVTRTGTQVRTARFMSSRILALVEHPADGPKPDEV
;
A
#
# COMPACT_ATOMS: atom_id res chain seq x y z
N MET A 1 21.85 -5.98 -7.55
CA MET A 1 21.61 -4.57 -7.25
C MET A 1 20.12 -4.45 -6.93
N TYR A 2 19.76 -4.43 -5.64
CA TYR A 2 18.38 -4.23 -5.17
C TYR A 2 18.42 -3.10 -4.15
N ALA A 3 17.60 -2.08 -4.37
CA ALA A 3 17.51 -0.91 -3.50
C ALA A 3 16.96 -1.26 -2.11
N LEU A 4 17.26 -0.35 -1.18
CA LEU A 4 17.20 -0.42 0.27
C LEU A 4 15.79 -0.79 0.79
N MET A 5 15.67 -1.82 1.64
CA MET A 5 14.36 -2.23 2.19
C MET A 5 14.21 -1.94 3.68
N LYS A 6 13.65 -0.77 3.96
CA LYS A 6 12.72 -0.46 5.06
C LYS A 6 11.92 0.80 4.65
N GLY A 7 10.64 0.71 4.26
CA GLY A 7 9.78 1.91 4.17
C GLY A 7 8.86 2.16 2.95
N ASP A 8 8.65 1.25 1.99
CA ASP A 8 7.67 1.54 0.92
C ASP A 8 6.24 1.31 1.42
N TRP A 9 5.42 2.35 1.37
CA TRP A 9 4.02 2.33 1.77
C TRP A 9 3.12 2.76 0.61
N VAL A 10 1.85 2.42 0.74
CA VAL A 10 0.84 2.69 -0.28
C VAL A 10 -0.30 3.47 0.33
N GLU A 11 -0.63 4.60 -0.29
CA GLU A 11 -1.85 5.34 -0.03
C GLU A 11 -2.97 4.83 -0.95
N ILE A 12 -4.12 4.54 -0.37
CA ILE A 12 -5.32 4.10 -1.08
C ILE A 12 -6.44 5.07 -0.79
N VAL A 13 -6.92 5.77 -1.81
CA VAL A 13 -8.10 6.64 -1.72
C VAL A 13 -9.27 5.91 -2.35
N ILE A 14 -10.37 5.78 -1.61
CA ILE A 14 -11.61 5.15 -2.10
C ILE A 14 -12.81 6.08 -2.00
N ASP A 15 -13.80 5.84 -2.85
CA ASP A 15 -15.14 6.36 -2.66
C ASP A 15 -15.91 5.52 -1.63
N ALA A 16 -16.23 6.13 -0.49
CA ALA A 16 -17.00 5.53 0.59
C ALA A 16 -18.49 5.93 0.56
N GLY A 17 -19.05 6.18 -0.62
CA GLY A 17 -20.47 6.52 -0.80
C GLY A 17 -20.70 8.02 -0.94
N GLY A 18 -19.96 8.66 -1.84
CA GLY A 18 -19.99 10.10 -2.08
C GLY A 18 -19.01 10.89 -1.22
N THR A 19 -18.16 10.23 -0.44
CA THR A 19 -17.11 10.87 0.36
C THR A 19 -15.81 10.07 0.24
N PRO A 20 -14.69 10.70 -0.15
CA PRO A 20 -13.41 10.01 -0.19
C PRO A 20 -12.96 9.54 1.20
N ARG A 21 -12.31 8.38 1.25
CA ARG A 21 -11.57 7.89 2.42
C ARG A 21 -10.18 7.44 2.02
N THR A 22 -9.21 7.85 2.80
CA THR A 22 -7.80 7.48 2.62
C THR A 22 -7.42 6.37 3.61
N TYR A 23 -6.69 5.39 3.11
CA TYR A 23 -6.11 4.29 3.86
C TYR A 23 -4.63 4.18 3.52
N GLU A 24 -3.86 3.66 4.46
CA GLU A 24 -2.43 3.45 4.27
C GLU A 24 -2.04 2.01 4.62
N VAL A 25 -1.17 1.43 3.80
CA VAL A 25 -0.51 0.16 4.10
C VAL A 25 0.98 0.40 4.09
N ILE A 26 1.64 0.18 5.23
CA ILE A 26 3.05 0.50 5.46
C ILE A 26 3.82 -0.79 5.74
N ALA A 27 5.00 -0.95 5.13
CA ALA A 27 5.95 -1.97 5.55
C ALA A 27 6.52 -1.63 6.94
N THR A 28 6.06 -2.35 7.98
CA THR A 28 6.33 -1.98 9.38
C THR A 28 7.69 -2.44 9.90
N ARG A 29 8.36 -3.39 9.21
CA ARG A 29 9.64 -3.96 9.64
C ARG A 29 10.69 -3.94 8.52
N ALA A 30 11.95 -3.91 8.92
CA ALA A 30 13.08 -4.00 7.98
C ALA A 30 12.99 -5.27 7.14
N GLY A 31 13.31 -5.15 5.84
CA GLY A 31 13.24 -6.26 4.89
C GLY A 31 11.82 -6.67 4.49
N ARG A 32 10.78 -5.96 4.93
CA ARG A 32 9.43 -6.09 4.40
C ARG A 32 9.16 -5.03 3.34
N ARG A 33 8.20 -5.31 2.48
CA ARG A 33 7.71 -4.41 1.43
C ARG A 33 6.20 -4.47 1.35
N VAL A 34 5.60 -3.50 0.70
CA VAL A 34 4.19 -3.56 0.31
C VAL A 34 4.13 -4.07 -1.13
N GLU A 35 3.19 -4.98 -1.40
CA GLU A 35 2.86 -5.48 -2.73
C GLU A 35 1.40 -5.18 -3.04
N ILE A 36 1.14 -4.86 -4.31
CA ILE A 36 -0.20 -4.65 -4.84
C ILE A 36 -0.49 -5.79 -5.83
N SER A 37 -1.64 -6.42 -5.68
CA SER A 37 -2.16 -7.35 -6.67
C SER A 37 -3.60 -6.99 -7.03
N THR A 38 -3.97 -7.16 -8.30
CA THR A 38 -5.32 -6.87 -8.77
C THR A 38 -5.89 -8.10 -9.46
N GLY A 39 -7.10 -8.49 -9.09
CA GLY A 39 -7.78 -9.64 -9.68
C GLY A 39 -9.25 -9.71 -9.30
N ARG A 40 -10.09 -10.20 -10.23
CA ARG A 40 -11.53 -10.42 -10.00
C ARG A 40 -12.28 -9.20 -9.41
N GLY A 41 -11.89 -7.99 -9.81
CA GLY A 41 -12.50 -6.74 -9.33
C GLY A 41 -12.11 -6.33 -7.90
N ILE A 42 -11.06 -6.94 -7.35
CA ILE A 42 -10.48 -6.60 -6.04
C ILE A 42 -9.02 -6.19 -6.26
N VAL A 43 -8.59 -5.15 -5.55
CA VAL A 43 -7.18 -4.82 -5.34
C VAL A 43 -6.80 -5.25 -3.93
N GLU A 44 -5.79 -6.11 -3.83
CA GLU A 44 -5.16 -6.49 -2.57
C GLU A 44 -3.87 -5.68 -2.39
N VAL A 45 -3.71 -5.08 -1.21
CA VAL A 45 -2.49 -4.38 -0.81
C VAL A 45 -1.95 -5.07 0.43
N SER A 46 -0.76 -5.66 0.32
CA SER A 46 -0.21 -6.56 1.33
C SER A 46 1.17 -6.12 1.78
N GLU A 47 1.37 -6.02 3.10
CA GLU A 47 2.71 -6.07 3.66
C GLU A 47 3.20 -7.52 3.56
N VAL A 48 4.33 -7.72 2.86
CA VAL A 48 4.96 -9.03 2.69
C VAL A 48 6.35 -9.06 3.31
N THR A 49 6.74 -10.24 3.79
CA THR A 49 8.12 -10.51 4.17
C THR A 49 9.06 -10.48 2.96
N ARG A 50 10.37 -10.51 3.20
CA ARG A 50 11.37 -10.61 2.15
C ARG A 50 11.12 -11.77 1.19
N THR A 51 10.61 -12.90 1.71
CA THR A 51 10.29 -14.12 0.96
C THR A 51 8.91 -14.11 0.30
N GLY A 52 8.16 -13.01 0.39
CA GLY A 52 6.82 -12.87 -0.21
C GLY A 52 5.68 -13.41 0.66
N THR A 53 5.92 -13.78 1.90
CA THR A 53 4.85 -14.21 2.81
C THR A 53 4.02 -13.01 3.27
N GLN A 54 2.72 -13.02 3.01
CA GLN A 54 1.82 -11.96 3.47
C GLN A 54 1.74 -11.93 4.99
N VAL A 55 1.86 -10.73 5.57
CA VAL A 55 1.75 -10.49 7.01
C VAL A 55 0.42 -9.80 7.34
N ARG A 56 0.06 -8.80 6.53
CA ARG A 56 -1.18 -8.05 6.64
C ARG A 56 -1.66 -7.72 5.24
N THR A 57 -2.96 -7.87 5.00
CA THR A 57 -3.56 -7.63 3.69
C THR A 57 -4.80 -6.78 3.86
N ALA A 58 -4.86 -5.68 3.12
CA ALA A 58 -6.07 -4.89 2.91
C ALA A 58 -6.67 -5.25 1.54
N ARG A 59 -8.00 -5.25 1.43
CA ARG A 59 -8.71 -5.54 0.19
C ARG A 59 -9.69 -4.44 -0.12
N PHE A 60 -9.68 -3.97 -1.35
CA PHE A 60 -10.54 -2.90 -1.83
C PHE A 60 -11.24 -3.35 -3.11
N MET A 61 -12.52 -3.02 -3.24
CA MET A 61 -13.23 -3.19 -4.51
C MET A 61 -12.59 -2.24 -5.53
N SER A 62 -12.07 -2.77 -6.64
CA SER A 62 -11.38 -1.97 -7.66
C SER A 62 -12.27 -0.82 -8.18
N SER A 63 -13.58 -1.08 -8.29
CA SER A 63 -14.56 -0.09 -8.75
C SER A 63 -14.75 1.12 -7.84
N ARG A 64 -14.21 1.09 -6.61
CA ARG A 64 -14.32 2.18 -5.64
C ARG A 64 -12.99 2.91 -5.42
N ILE A 65 -11.90 2.47 -6.03
CA ILE A 65 -10.60 3.12 -5.85
C ILE A 65 -10.56 4.39 -6.70
N LEU A 66 -10.29 5.50 -6.05
CA LEU A 66 -10.08 6.81 -6.68
C LEU A 66 -8.60 7.05 -6.97
N ALA A 67 -7.72 6.60 -6.08
CA ALA A 67 -6.27 6.67 -6.26
C ALA A 67 -5.55 5.53 -5.54
N LEU A 68 -4.42 5.09 -6.11
CA LEU A 68 -3.49 4.13 -5.53
C LEU A 68 -2.08 4.66 -5.77
N VAL A 69 -1.43 5.13 -4.71
CA VAL A 69 -0.16 5.84 -4.80
C VAL A 69 0.92 5.05 -4.06
N GLU A 70 1.96 4.64 -4.78
CA GLU A 70 3.13 3.99 -4.22
C GLU A 70 4.17 5.05 -3.81
N HIS A 71 4.57 5.03 -2.54
CA HIS A 71 5.56 5.96 -2.00
C HIS A 71 6.88 5.22 -1.73
N PRO A 72 7.99 5.61 -2.39
CA PRO A 72 9.30 5.06 -2.08
C PRO A 72 9.79 5.56 -0.72
N ALA A 73 10.53 4.71 -0.01
CA ALA A 73 11.02 4.92 1.35
C ALA A 73 11.91 6.17 1.52
N ASP A 74 12.45 6.71 0.43
CA ASP A 74 13.29 7.91 0.40
C ASP A 74 12.49 9.22 0.17
N GLY A 75 11.16 9.17 0.13
CA GLY A 75 10.28 10.34 0.01
C GLY A 75 9.88 10.98 1.36
N PRO A 76 9.58 12.29 1.39
CA PRO A 76 9.10 12.96 2.61
C PRO A 76 7.77 12.34 3.08
N LYS A 77 7.60 12.17 4.40
CA LYS A 77 6.34 11.68 4.97
C LYS A 77 5.29 12.81 5.00
N PRO A 78 4.00 12.52 4.78
CA PRO A 78 2.94 13.53 4.72
C PRO A 78 2.82 14.41 5.98
N ASP A 79 3.23 13.88 7.15
CA ASP A 79 3.14 14.58 8.44
C ASP A 79 4.29 15.58 8.71
N GLU A 80 5.11 15.92 7.70
CA GLU A 80 6.32 16.76 7.85
C GLU A 80 6.28 18.08 7.04
N VAL A 81 5.08 18.58 6.68
CA VAL A 81 4.88 19.90 6.01
C VAL A 81 4.01 20.87 6.79
#